data_AF-A0A3C1WJR5-F1
#
_entry.id   AF-A0A3C1WJR5-F1
#
_cell.length_a   1.000
_cell.length_b   1.000
_cell.length_c   1.000
_cell.angle_alpha   90.00
_cell.angle_beta   90.00
_cell.angle_gamma   90.00
#
_symmetry.space_group_name_H-M   'P 1'
#
loop_
_entity.id
_entity.type
_entity.pdbx_description
1 polymer ?
#
loop_
_entity_poly.entity_id
_entity_poly.type
_entity_poly.pdbx_seq_one_letter_code
_entity_poly.pdbx_strand_id
1 'polypeptide(L)'
;MITNPAIIAELKSLNAQNGGLLKPEQVVEAARDPGSPLHDQFQWDDTAAAEAYRIQQARGLLRVCVQWIGEGVNRHQAPVFVNLTSDRYESKGYRTTVSVLSDEQLRAQMLEDALTELNRFRRKYHDLAELAQLFAAFDAITKQSVA
;
A
#
# COMPACT_ATOMS: atom_id res chain seq x y z
N MET A 1 -9.31 6.84 6.75
CA MET A 1 -8.51 5.64 7.08
C MET A 1 -9.47 4.52 7.41
N ILE A 2 -9.31 3.34 6.82
CA ILE A 2 -10.13 2.16 7.10
C ILE A 2 -9.42 1.31 8.14
N THR A 3 -10.07 1.13 9.29
CA THR A 3 -9.53 0.40 10.46
C THR A 3 -10.45 -0.69 10.97
N ASN A 4 -11.57 -0.97 10.28
CA ASN A 4 -12.55 -1.96 10.71
C ASN A 4 -11.90 -3.36 10.66
N PRO A 5 -11.85 -4.10 11.78
CA PRO A 5 -11.22 -5.42 11.84
C PRO A 5 -11.82 -6.44 10.86
N ALA A 6 -13.14 -6.40 10.61
CA ALA A 6 -13.81 -7.33 9.70
C ALA A 6 -13.38 -7.09 8.24
N ILE A 7 -13.30 -5.82 7.82
CA ILE A 7 -12.80 -5.44 6.49
C ILE A 7 -11.33 -5.85 6.34
N ILE A 8 -10.50 -5.56 7.35
CA ILE A 8 -9.07 -5.92 7.33
C ILE A 8 -8.88 -7.44 7.23
N ALA A 9 -9.64 -8.20 8.03
CA ALA A 9 -9.60 -9.66 8.04
C ALA A 9 -10.00 -10.23 6.67
N GLU A 10 -11.07 -9.72 6.08
CA GLU A 10 -11.55 -10.16 4.77
C GLU A 10 -10.52 -9.88 3.67
N LEU A 11 -9.97 -8.65 3.60
CA LEU A 11 -8.93 -8.31 2.64
C LEU A 11 -7.67 -9.18 2.81
N LYS A 12 -7.27 -9.50 4.05
CA LYS A 12 -6.15 -10.40 4.30
C LYS A 12 -6.46 -11.84 3.87
N SER A 13 -7.68 -12.31 4.10
CA SER A 13 -8.15 -13.62 3.64
C SER A 13 -8.07 -13.72 2.12
N LEU A 14 -8.62 -12.73 1.40
CA LEU A 14 -8.53 -12.64 -0.06
C LEU A 14 -7.08 -12.61 -0.54
N ASN A 15 -6.21 -11.84 0.11
CA ASN A 15 -4.79 -11.80 -0.24
C ASN A 15 -4.12 -13.18 -0.09
N ALA A 16 -4.36 -13.89 1.02
CA ALA A 16 -3.82 -15.22 1.26
C ALA A 16 -4.33 -16.25 0.24
N GLN A 17 -5.64 -16.23 -0.07
CA GLN A 17 -6.25 -17.11 -1.07
C GLN A 17 -5.69 -16.89 -2.48
N ASN A 18 -5.24 -15.67 -2.78
CA ASN A 18 -4.69 -15.29 -4.08
C ASN A 18 -3.14 -15.28 -4.10
N GLY A 19 -2.51 -16.12 -3.27
CA GLY A 19 -1.05 -16.33 -3.32
C GLY A 19 -0.23 -15.14 -2.82
N GLY A 20 -0.78 -14.32 -1.93
CA GLY A 20 -0.10 -13.16 -1.34
C GLY A 20 -0.18 -11.89 -2.18
N LEU A 21 -0.87 -11.91 -3.32
CA LEU A 21 -1.03 -10.77 -4.21
C LEU A 21 -2.51 -10.52 -4.51
N LEU A 22 -3.06 -9.45 -3.93
CA LEU A 22 -4.46 -9.10 -4.04
C LEU A 22 -4.68 -8.05 -5.12
N LYS A 23 -5.43 -8.40 -6.16
CA LYS A 23 -5.82 -7.49 -7.24
C LYS A 23 -7.12 -6.75 -6.88
N PRO A 24 -7.27 -5.47 -7.27
CA PRO A 24 -8.49 -4.71 -7.01
C PRO A 24 -9.76 -5.40 -7.52
N GLU A 25 -9.68 -6.07 -8.66
CA GLU A 25 -10.80 -6.81 -9.27
C GLU A 25 -11.30 -7.93 -8.35
N GLN A 26 -10.40 -8.64 -7.65
CA GLN A 26 -10.77 -9.69 -6.70
C GLN A 26 -11.49 -9.11 -5.47
N VAL A 27 -11.16 -7.87 -5.08
CA VAL A 27 -11.85 -7.16 -4.00
C VAL A 27 -13.27 -6.78 -4.43
N VAL A 28 -13.43 -6.27 -5.66
CA VAL A 28 -14.74 -5.94 -6.22
C VAL A 28 -15.63 -7.19 -6.27
N GLU A 29 -15.10 -8.30 -6.80
CA GLU A 29 -15.84 -9.57 -6.88
C GLU A 29 -16.27 -10.07 -5.50
N ALA A 30 -15.38 -10.05 -4.50
CA ALA A 30 -15.73 -10.43 -3.13
C ALA A 30 -16.73 -9.47 -2.47
N ALA A 31 -16.75 -8.20 -2.87
CA ALA A 31 -17.69 -7.21 -2.35
C ALA A 31 -19.09 -7.30 -2.98
N ARG A 32 -19.26 -8.02 -4.11
CA ARG A 32 -20.56 -8.17 -4.78
C ARG A 32 -21.61 -8.83 -3.88
N ASP A 33 -21.19 -9.73 -3.00
CA ASP A 33 -22.07 -10.35 -2.01
C ASP A 33 -22.51 -9.30 -0.97
N PRO A 34 -23.82 -9.02 -0.80
CA PRO A 34 -24.32 -8.13 0.25
C PRO A 34 -23.97 -8.59 1.67
N GLY A 35 -23.66 -9.87 1.88
CA GLY A 35 -23.16 -10.40 3.15
C GLY A 35 -21.68 -10.11 3.41
N SER A 36 -20.94 -9.65 2.40
CA SER A 36 -19.52 -9.33 2.52
C SER A 36 -19.32 -8.08 3.37
N PRO A 37 -18.36 -8.07 4.32
CA PRO A 37 -18.01 -6.85 5.06
C PRO A 37 -17.46 -5.75 4.14
N LEU A 38 -17.10 -6.08 2.89
CA LEU A 38 -16.62 -5.13 1.89
C LEU A 38 -17.76 -4.44 1.12
N HIS A 39 -18.98 -4.99 1.15
CA HIS A 39 -20.08 -4.56 0.28
C HIS A 39 -20.36 -3.05 0.35
N ASP A 40 -20.44 -2.52 1.57
CA ASP A 40 -20.74 -1.11 1.85
C ASP A 40 -19.58 -0.16 1.51
N GLN A 41 -18.43 -0.67 1.05
CA GLN A 41 -17.32 0.14 0.57
C GLN A 41 -17.44 0.50 -0.92
N PHE A 42 -18.48 0.01 -1.60
CA PHE A 42 -18.68 0.16 -3.04
C PHE A 42 -20.01 0.81 -3.39
N GLN A 43 -20.04 1.41 -4.59
CA GLN A 43 -21.28 1.91 -5.20
C GLN A 43 -21.79 0.87 -6.20
N TRP A 44 -23.04 0.44 -6.03
CA TRP A 44 -23.65 -0.66 -6.80
C TRP A 44 -24.66 -0.21 -7.86
N ASP A 45 -24.90 1.09 -8.04
CA ASP A 45 -25.66 1.58 -9.19
C ASP A 45 -24.91 1.33 -10.50
N ASP A 46 -25.59 0.70 -11.45
CA ASP A 46 -25.00 0.34 -12.73
C ASP A 46 -25.13 1.49 -13.75
N THR A 47 -23.97 1.91 -14.26
CA THR A 47 -23.79 2.85 -15.36
C THR A 47 -22.71 2.32 -16.29
N ALA A 48 -22.54 2.90 -17.48
CA ALA A 48 -21.51 2.45 -18.43
C ALA A 48 -20.07 2.46 -17.86
N ALA A 49 -19.80 3.24 -16.81
CA ALA A 49 -18.49 3.35 -16.16
C ALA A 49 -18.42 2.68 -14.77
N ALA A 50 -19.48 2.00 -14.33
CA ALA A 50 -19.59 1.51 -12.96
C ALA A 50 -18.49 0.53 -12.56
N GLU A 51 -18.11 -0.39 -13.46
CA GLU A 51 -17.06 -1.37 -13.17
C GLU A 51 -15.68 -0.71 -12.97
N ALA A 52 -15.30 0.20 -13.88
CA ALA A 52 -14.06 0.94 -13.76
C ALA A 52 -14.02 1.79 -12.48
N TYR A 53 -15.17 2.36 -12.09
CA TYR A 53 -15.30 3.12 -10.85
C TYR A 53 -15.14 2.23 -9.60
N ARG A 54 -15.76 1.04 -9.57
CA ARG A 54 -15.58 0.06 -8.48
C ARG A 54 -14.13 -0.37 -8.34
N ILE A 55 -13.42 -0.63 -9.44
CA ILE A 55 -11.99 -0.93 -9.40
C ILE A 55 -11.18 0.23 -8.77
N GLN A 56 -11.55 1.49 -9.04
CA GLN A 56 -10.93 2.64 -8.36
C GLN A 56 -11.28 2.68 -6.86
N GLN A 57 -12.52 2.38 -6.48
CA GLN A 57 -12.91 2.27 -5.06
C GLN A 57 -12.09 1.19 -4.35
N ALA A 58 -11.90 0.02 -4.96
CA ALA A 58 -11.05 -1.05 -4.43
C ALA A 58 -9.58 -0.60 -4.25
N ARG A 59 -9.02 0.11 -5.23
CA ARG A 59 -7.67 0.69 -5.09
C ARG A 59 -7.59 1.70 -3.94
N GLY A 60 -8.61 2.54 -3.80
CA GLY A 60 -8.74 3.49 -2.69
C GLY A 60 -8.76 2.77 -1.35
N LEU A 61 -9.64 1.76 -1.22
CA LEU A 61 -9.79 0.93 -0.02
C LEU A 61 -8.46 0.30 0.40
N LEU A 62 -7.74 -0.36 -0.52
CA LEU A 62 -6.46 -1.00 -0.23
C LEU A 62 -5.39 0.00 0.23
N ARG A 63 -5.36 1.21 -0.34
CA ARG A 63 -4.39 2.25 0.01
C ARG A 63 -4.61 2.87 1.39
N VAL A 64 -5.86 2.98 1.84
CA VAL A 64 -6.21 3.64 3.12
C VAL A 64 -6.48 2.65 4.25
N CYS A 65 -6.32 1.36 3.98
CA CYS A 65 -6.47 0.28 4.94
C CYS A 65 -5.24 0.22 5.87
N VAL A 66 -5.46 0.49 7.16
CA VAL A 66 -4.40 0.51 8.17
C VAL A 66 -4.77 -0.32 9.38
N GLN A 67 -3.76 -0.82 10.06
CA GLN A 67 -3.89 -1.54 11.32
C GLN A 67 -3.00 -0.91 12.39
N TRP A 68 -3.39 -1.05 13.65
CA TRP A 68 -2.56 -0.65 14.77
C TRP A 68 -1.47 -1.70 15.00
N ILE A 69 -0.22 -1.24 15.09
CA ILE A 69 0.95 -2.07 15.45
C ILE A 69 1.70 -1.44 16.62
N GLY A 70 2.43 -2.28 17.37
CA GLY A 70 3.17 -1.89 18.56
C GLY A 70 2.30 -1.76 19.81
N GLU A 71 2.95 -1.49 20.94
CA GLU A 71 2.33 -1.39 22.27
C GLU A 71 2.77 -0.10 22.98
N GLY A 72 1.95 0.35 23.94
CA GLY A 72 2.22 1.55 24.75
C GLY A 72 2.50 2.79 23.90
N VAL A 73 3.64 3.43 24.16
CA VAL A 73 4.08 4.65 23.46
C VAL A 73 4.48 4.43 22.00
N ASN A 74 4.75 3.18 21.61
CA ASN A 74 5.15 2.83 20.24
C ASN A 74 3.95 2.42 19.37
N ARG A 75 2.72 2.50 19.89
CA ARG A 75 1.51 2.14 19.17
C ARG A 75 1.21 3.18 18.08
N HIS A 76 1.22 2.75 16.82
CA HIS A 76 0.92 3.60 15.66
C HIS A 76 0.15 2.85 14.58
N GLN A 77 -0.42 3.60 13.62
CA GLN A 77 -1.09 3.02 12.46
C GLN A 77 -0.07 2.74 11.36
N ALA A 78 -0.13 1.54 10.81
CA ALA A 78 0.67 1.14 9.65
C ALA A 78 -0.24 0.64 8.52
N PRO A 79 0.12 0.89 7.25
CA PRO A 79 -0.56 0.31 6.09
C PRO A 79 -0.64 -1.21 6.21
N VAL A 80 -1.81 -1.78 5.93
CA VAL A 80 -1.96 -3.24 5.84
C VAL A 80 -1.39 -3.74 4.51
N PHE A 81 -1.58 -2.95 3.45
CA PHE A 81 -1.20 -3.30 2.09
C PHE A 81 -0.24 -2.26 1.49
N VAL A 82 0.67 -2.76 0.65
CA VAL A 82 1.60 -1.96 -0.14
C VAL A 82 1.60 -2.43 -1.58
N ASN A 83 2.02 -1.55 -2.47
CA ASN A 83 2.16 -1.83 -3.89
C ASN A 83 3.57 -1.40 -4.33
N LEU A 84 4.44 -2.41 -4.50
CA LEU A 84 5.83 -2.23 -4.91
C LEU A 84 5.90 -1.90 -6.40
N THR A 85 6.97 -1.24 -6.83
CA THR A 85 7.16 -0.91 -8.25
C THR A 85 7.16 -2.16 -9.14
N SER A 86 7.75 -3.28 -8.67
CA SER A 86 7.71 -4.57 -9.37
C SER A 86 6.29 -5.09 -9.59
N ASP A 87 5.38 -4.84 -8.65
CA ASP A 87 3.97 -5.23 -8.76
C ASP A 87 3.15 -4.33 -9.68
N ARG A 88 3.66 -3.15 -10.09
CA ARG A 88 2.91 -2.20 -10.92
C ARG A 88 2.83 -2.60 -12.38
N TYR A 89 3.87 -3.23 -12.90
CA TYR A 89 4.00 -3.52 -14.33
C TYR A 89 3.44 -4.90 -14.69
N GLU A 90 3.73 -5.92 -13.90
CA GLU A 90 3.40 -7.31 -14.26
C GLU A 90 2.06 -7.77 -13.67
N SER A 91 1.74 -7.36 -12.44
CA SER A 91 0.75 -8.07 -11.63
C SER A 91 -0.41 -7.19 -11.12
N LYS A 92 -0.21 -5.87 -11.07
CA LYS A 92 -1.14 -4.81 -10.64
C LYS A 92 -1.82 -5.05 -9.28
N GLY A 93 -1.18 -5.83 -8.42
CA GLY A 93 -1.73 -6.25 -7.13
C GLY A 93 -1.12 -5.54 -5.93
N TYR A 94 -1.65 -5.86 -4.75
CA TYR A 94 -1.20 -5.37 -3.47
C TYR A 94 -0.74 -6.55 -2.61
N ARG A 95 0.40 -6.39 -1.95
CA ARG A 95 0.95 -7.35 -0.98
C ARG A 95 0.67 -6.85 0.42
N THR A 96 0.65 -7.74 1.40
CA THR A 96 0.62 -7.29 2.79
C THR A 96 1.96 -6.66 3.16
N THR A 97 1.93 -5.61 3.99
CA THR A 97 3.16 -4.99 4.50
C THR A 97 4.01 -6.00 5.27
N VAL A 98 3.37 -6.90 6.04
CA VAL A 98 4.07 -7.95 6.79
C VAL A 98 4.83 -8.89 5.84
N SER A 99 4.18 -9.41 4.79
CA SER A 99 4.86 -10.30 3.84
C SER A 99 6.03 -9.62 3.11
N VAL A 100 5.90 -8.33 2.80
CA VAL A 100 6.99 -7.57 2.17
C VAL A 100 8.16 -7.38 3.13
N LEU A 101 7.90 -7.05 4.39
CA LEU A 101 8.96 -6.83 5.38
C LEU A 101 9.68 -8.13 5.80
N SER A 102 9.00 -9.28 5.71
CA SER A 102 9.56 -10.60 6.05
C SER A 102 10.35 -11.25 4.91
N ASP A 103 10.25 -10.74 3.69
CA ASP A 103 10.99 -11.24 2.53
C ASP A 103 12.13 -10.27 2.18
N GLU A 104 13.36 -10.77 2.11
CA GLU A 104 14.54 -9.94 1.90
C GLU A 104 14.52 -9.20 0.56
N GLN A 105 14.08 -9.87 -0.51
CA GLN A 105 14.05 -9.30 -1.85
C GLN A 105 12.94 -8.24 -1.98
N LEU A 106 11.74 -8.54 -1.47
CA LEU A 106 10.63 -7.58 -1.48
C LEU A 106 10.91 -6.38 -0.58
N ARG A 107 11.57 -6.60 0.57
CA ARG A 107 12.01 -5.51 1.45
C ARG A 107 13.05 -4.63 0.78
N ALA A 108 14.01 -5.21 0.06
CA ALA A 108 14.99 -4.45 -0.72
C ALA A 108 14.30 -3.60 -1.80
N GLN A 109 13.32 -4.16 -2.51
CA GLN A 109 12.52 -3.40 -3.48
C GLN A 109 11.74 -2.25 -2.82
N MET A 110 11.13 -2.48 -1.65
CA MET A 110 10.42 -1.43 -0.92
C MET A 110 11.35 -0.30 -0.48
N LEU A 111 12.58 -0.63 -0.06
CA LEU A 111 13.59 0.37 0.27
C LEU A 111 13.99 1.17 -0.97
N GLU A 112 14.24 0.51 -2.11
CA GLU A 112 14.57 1.19 -3.37
C GLU A 112 13.45 2.13 -3.83
N ASP A 113 12.19 1.71 -3.72
CA ASP A 113 11.02 2.54 -4.00
C ASP A 113 11.02 3.81 -3.14
N ALA A 114 11.26 3.67 -1.83
CA ALA A 114 11.34 4.79 -0.89
C ALA A 114 12.51 5.74 -1.20
N LEU A 115 13.69 5.21 -1.53
CA LEU A 115 14.85 6.01 -1.93
C LEU A 115 14.58 6.78 -3.24
N THR A 116 13.88 6.16 -4.19
CA THR A 116 13.48 6.78 -5.45
C THR A 116 12.48 7.92 -5.22
N GLU A 117 11.50 7.71 -4.34
CA GLU A 117 10.54 8.75 -3.95
C GLU A 117 11.24 9.94 -3.27
N LEU A 118 12.18 9.67 -2.36
CA LEU A 118 12.94 10.72 -1.67
C LEU A 118 13.81 11.51 -2.66
N ASN A 119 14.38 10.87 -3.68
CA ASN A 119 15.08 11.56 -4.76
C ASN A 119 14.15 12.44 -5.62
N ARG A 120 12.88 12.05 -5.81
CA ARG A 120 11.88 12.90 -6.45
C ARG A 120 11.52 14.09 -5.57
N PHE A 121 11.34 13.87 -4.27
CA PHE A 121 11.10 14.92 -3.28
C PHE A 121 12.24 15.95 -3.27
N ARG A 122 13.50 15.49 -3.23
CA ARG A 122 14.69 16.35 -3.32
C ARG A 122 14.66 17.21 -4.57
N ARG A 123 14.46 16.61 -5.75
CA ARG A 123 14.40 17.36 -7.02
C ARG A 123 13.30 18.41 -7.01
N LYS A 124 12.14 18.11 -6.40
CA LYS A 124 11.01 19.03 -6.34
C LYS A 124 11.27 20.23 -5.43
N TYR A 125 12.03 20.05 -4.35
CA TYR A 125 12.20 21.05 -3.30
C TYR A 125 13.67 21.45 -3.07
N HIS A 126 14.52 21.29 -4.07
CA HIS A 126 15.97 21.45 -3.92
C HIS A 126 16.39 22.90 -3.58
N ASP A 127 15.57 23.88 -3.97
CA ASP A 127 15.83 25.31 -3.76
C ASP A 127 15.48 25.79 -2.34
N LEU A 128 14.80 24.96 -1.54
CA LEU A 128 14.43 25.31 -0.17
C LEU A 128 15.62 25.08 0.76
N ALA A 129 16.29 26.17 1.15
CA ALA A 129 17.48 26.13 2.00
C ALA A 129 17.21 25.45 3.35
N GLU A 130 15.98 25.52 3.86
CA GLU A 130 15.53 24.85 5.09
C GLU A 130 15.66 23.32 5.02
N LEU A 131 15.65 22.74 3.81
CA LEU A 131 15.76 21.30 3.60
C LEU A 131 17.19 20.82 3.33
N ALA A 132 18.18 21.73 3.32
CA ALA A 132 19.57 21.38 2.99
C ALA A 132 20.15 20.31 3.94
N GLN A 133 19.86 20.42 5.24
CA GLN A 133 20.33 19.44 6.24
C GLN A 133 19.69 18.06 6.05
N LEU A 134 18.41 18.01 5.68
CA LEU A 134 17.71 16.76 5.37
C LEU A 134 18.37 16.03 4.19
N PHE A 135 18.70 16.77 3.12
CA PHE A 135 19.33 16.19 1.94
C PHE A 135 20.77 15.73 2.22
N ALA A 136 21.53 16.46 3.04
CA ALA A 136 22.86 16.04 3.44
C ALA A 136 22.84 14.74 4.27
N ALA A 137 21.90 14.61 5.21
CA ALA A 137 21.71 13.39 6.00
C ALA A 137 21.36 12.18 5.10
N PHE A 138 20.53 12.40 4.09
CA PHE A 138 20.18 11.37 3.11
C PHE A 138 21.40 10.91 2.28
N ASP A 139 22.23 11.84 1.83
CA ASP A 139 23.45 11.53 1.05
C ASP A 139 24.43 10.64 1.85
N ALA A 140 24.49 10.80 3.18
CA ALA A 140 25.30 9.95 4.03
C ALA A 140 24.76 8.51 4.13
N ILE A 141 23.43 8.34 4.22
CA ILE A 141 22.76 7.04 4.33
C ILE A 141 22.93 6.23 3.04
N THR A 142 22.68 6.87 1.89
CA THR A 142 22.76 6.20 0.57
C THR A 142 24.18 5.75 0.22
N LYS A 143 25.23 6.47 0.63
CA LYS A 143 26.62 6.04 0.45
C LYS A 143 27.00 4.80 1.25
N GLN A 144 26.38 4.58 2.41
CA GLN A 144 26.64 3.41 3.26
C GLN A 144 25.93 2.14 2.77
N SER A 145 24.83 2.27 2.01
CA SER A 145 24.11 1.11 1.47
C SER A 145 24.69 0.54 0.16
N VAL A 146 25.70 1.19 -0.41
CA VAL A 146 26.38 0.79 -1.68
C VAL A 146 27.83 0.32 -1.42
N ALA A 147 28.31 0.37 -0.18
CA ALA A 147 29.62 -0.09 0.25
C ALA A 147 29.51 -1.42 1.02
#